data_AF-D9Q1V6-F1
#
_entry.id   AF-D9Q1V6-F1
#
_cell.length_a   1.000
_cell.length_b   1.000
_cell.length_c   1.000
_cell.angle_alpha   90.00
_cell.angle_beta   90.00
_cell.angle_gamma   90.00
#
_symmetry.space_group_name_H-M   'P 1'
#
loop_
_entity.id
_entity.type
_entity.pdbx_description
1 polymer ?
#
loop_
_entity_poly.entity_id
_entity_poly.type
_entity_poly.pdbx_seq_one_letter_code
_entity_poly.pdbx_strand_id
1 'polypeptide(L)'
;MASGRGVRQLAEELGVTPAAISKYLKGETHPSDRVLERAIESANPEEALEISRMVAAELLDGIDDYVNWSLERGVADPRLSVKLSEIAAKIGLASLSSRRLPEQVDEKVNP
;
A
#
# COMPACT_ATOMS: atom_id res chain seq x y z
N MET A 1 11.42 6.54 -1.24
CA MET A 1 10.73 7.74 -1.82
C MET A 1 11.74 8.78 -2.32
N ALA A 2 11.81 9.00 -3.65
CA ALA A 2 12.78 9.83 -4.41
C ALA A 2 14.13 9.19 -4.81
N SER A 3 14.16 7.89 -5.16
CA SER A 3 15.40 7.28 -5.69
C SER A 3 15.68 7.60 -7.18
N GLY A 4 14.72 8.17 -7.93
CA GLY A 4 14.92 8.53 -9.33
C GLY A 4 14.40 9.91 -9.78
N ARG A 5 13.42 10.49 -9.09
CA ARG A 5 12.78 11.76 -9.47
C ARG A 5 13.39 12.95 -8.73
N GLY A 6 13.66 14.03 -9.45
CA GLY A 6 14.02 15.31 -8.83
C GLY A 6 12.81 15.98 -8.16
N VAL A 7 13.03 16.79 -7.12
CA VAL A 7 11.96 17.50 -6.37
C VAL A 7 11.01 18.29 -7.27
N ARG A 8 11.51 18.89 -8.34
CA ARG A 8 10.69 19.66 -9.30
C ARG A 8 9.75 18.76 -10.11
N GLN A 9 10.26 17.64 -10.58
CA GLN A 9 9.47 16.68 -11.37
C GLN A 9 8.35 16.08 -10.51
N LEU A 10 8.68 15.66 -9.28
CA LEU A 10 7.69 15.15 -8.34
C LEU A 10 6.63 16.21 -7.99
N ALA A 11 7.04 17.47 -7.84
CA ALA A 11 6.09 18.56 -7.57
C ALA A 11 5.11 18.76 -8.74
N GLU A 12 5.57 18.67 -9.98
CA GLU A 12 4.75 18.79 -11.18
C GLU A 12 3.74 17.63 -11.29
N GLU A 13 4.21 16.39 -11.14
CA GLU A 13 3.36 15.19 -11.17
C GLU A 13 2.28 15.21 -10.09
N LEU A 14 2.60 15.68 -8.89
CA LEU A 14 1.64 15.80 -7.79
C LEU A 14 0.80 17.08 -7.87
N GLY A 15 1.15 18.01 -8.77
CA GLY A 15 0.51 19.32 -8.93
C GLY A 15 0.58 20.18 -7.67
N VAL A 16 1.76 20.22 -7.05
CA VAL A 16 2.09 21.04 -5.88
C VAL A 16 3.37 21.84 -6.14
N THR A 17 3.76 22.72 -5.22
CA THR A 17 5.03 23.45 -5.35
C THR A 17 6.22 22.60 -4.86
N PRO A 18 7.44 22.79 -5.39
CA PRO A 18 8.65 22.14 -4.84
C PRO A 18 8.87 22.40 -3.34
N ALA A 19 8.43 23.56 -2.86
CA ALA A 19 8.46 23.91 -1.44
C ALA A 19 7.52 23.01 -0.61
N ALA A 20 6.33 22.67 -1.14
CA ALA A 20 5.41 21.75 -0.48
C ALA A 20 6.01 20.34 -0.36
N ILE A 21 6.64 19.83 -1.42
CA ILE A 21 7.39 18.55 -1.38
C ILE A 21 8.45 18.57 -0.28
N SER A 22 9.22 19.66 -0.20
CA SER A 22 10.25 19.80 0.84
C SER A 22 9.67 19.79 2.25
N LYS A 23 8.49 20.37 2.46
CA LYS A 23 7.79 20.34 3.76
C LYS A 23 7.27 18.93 4.09
N TYR A 24 6.75 18.20 3.10
CA TYR A 24 6.31 16.81 3.27
C TYR A 24 7.46 15.91 3.71
N LEU A 25 8.61 15.99 3.02
CA LEU A 25 9.80 15.17 3.31
C LEU A 25 10.37 15.43 4.71
N LYS A 26 10.16 16.63 5.26
CA LYS A 26 10.58 17.00 6.62
C LYS A 26 9.52 16.73 7.69
N GLY A 27 8.32 16.31 7.29
CA GLY A 27 7.19 16.14 8.21
C GLY A 27 6.61 17.44 8.78
N GLU A 28 6.91 18.60 8.16
CA GLU A 28 6.40 19.90 8.63
C GLU A 28 4.92 20.10 8.30
N THR A 29 4.43 19.45 7.24
CA THR A 29 3.03 19.47 6.82
C THR A 29 2.66 18.12 6.22
N HIS A 30 1.41 17.71 6.36
CA HIS A 30 0.90 16.51 5.70
C HIS A 30 0.28 16.85 4.33
N PRO A 31 0.50 15.99 3.31
CA PRO A 31 -0.18 16.11 2.03
C PRO A 31 -1.68 15.90 2.19
N SER A 32 -2.50 16.54 1.34
CA SER A 32 -3.93 16.26 1.28
C SER A 32 -4.21 14.93 0.57
N ASP A 33 -5.41 14.39 0.76
CA ASP A 33 -5.86 13.15 0.13
C ASP A 33 -5.66 13.16 -1.39
N ARG A 34 -5.99 14.28 -2.05
CA ARG A 34 -5.78 14.44 -3.50
C ARG A 34 -4.31 14.37 -3.92
N VAL A 35 -3.39 14.81 -3.05
CA VAL A 35 -1.95 14.73 -3.32
C VAL A 35 -1.46 13.30 -3.11
N LEU A 36 -1.96 12.60 -2.08
CA LEU A 36 -1.67 11.18 -1.85
C LEU A 36 -2.18 10.30 -3.01
N GLU A 37 -3.40 10.54 -3.47
CA GLU A 37 -4.00 9.85 -4.61
C GLU A 37 -3.10 9.97 -5.85
N ARG A 38 -2.67 11.19 -6.20
CA ARG A 38 -1.73 11.42 -7.30
C ARG A 38 -0.37 10.75 -7.08
N ALA A 39 0.09 10.65 -5.84
CA ALA A 39 1.34 9.97 -5.53
C ALA A 39 1.24 8.46 -5.76
N ILE A 40 0.09 7.87 -5.45
CA ILE A 40 -0.20 6.45 -5.73
C ILE A 40 -0.33 6.22 -7.24
N GLU A 41 -1.07 7.08 -7.94
CA GLU A 41 -1.28 6.97 -9.40
C GLU A 41 0.01 7.15 -10.22
N SER A 42 0.91 8.02 -9.76
CA SER A 42 2.20 8.30 -10.42
C SER A 42 3.33 7.38 -9.95
N ALA A 43 3.06 6.42 -9.07
CA ALA A 43 4.07 5.51 -8.55
C ALA A 43 4.54 4.55 -9.64
N ASN A 44 5.86 4.42 -9.79
CA ASN A 44 6.44 3.36 -10.61
C ASN A 44 6.26 1.98 -9.90
N PRO A 45 6.55 0.85 -10.58
CA PRO A 45 6.36 -0.47 -9.98
C PRO A 45 7.10 -0.69 -8.64
N GLU A 46 8.32 -0.17 -8.48
CA GLU A 46 9.07 -0.31 -7.23
C GLU A 46 8.46 0.52 -6.09
N GLU A 47 8.06 1.76 -6.39
CA GLU A 47 7.40 2.67 -5.44
C GLU A 47 6.03 2.14 -5.06
N ALA A 48 5.26 1.58 -6.00
CA ALA A 48 3.98 0.95 -5.72
C ALA A 48 4.14 -0.24 -4.77
N LEU A 49 5.22 -1.03 -4.92
CA LEU A 49 5.57 -2.11 -3.98
C LEU A 49 5.99 -1.57 -2.60
N GLU A 50 6.68 -0.43 -2.54
CA GLU A 50 7.03 0.24 -1.29
C GLU A 50 5.77 0.77 -0.57
N ILE A 51 4.92 1.50 -1.28
CA ILE A 51 3.63 2.02 -0.79
C ILE A 51 2.75 0.87 -0.29
N SER A 52 2.60 -0.20 -1.08
CA SER A 52 1.81 -1.37 -0.69
C SER A 52 2.30 -1.99 0.61
N ARG A 53 3.62 -2.12 0.80
CA ARG A 53 4.21 -2.63 2.04
C ARG A 53 3.93 -1.72 3.24
N MET A 54 4.09 -0.41 3.07
CA MET A 54 3.81 0.57 4.14
C MET A 54 2.35 0.54 4.56
N VAL A 55 1.44 0.60 3.58
CA VAL A 55 -0.01 0.57 3.83
C VAL A 55 -0.43 -0.74 4.48
N ALA A 56 0.12 -1.87 4.05
CA ALA A 56 -0.19 -3.17 4.65
C ALA A 56 0.25 -3.24 6.12
N ALA A 57 1.43 -2.72 6.46
CA ALA A 57 1.92 -2.68 7.84
C ALA A 57 0.98 -1.83 8.74
N GLU A 58 0.72 -0.59 8.34
CA GLU A 58 -0.17 0.33 9.08
C GLU A 58 -1.59 -0.24 9.25
N LEU A 59 -2.12 -0.89 8.20
CA LEU A 59 -3.44 -1.51 8.27
C LEU A 59 -3.48 -2.67 9.28
N LEU A 60 -2.45 -3.51 9.30
CA LEU A 60 -2.37 -4.64 10.22
C LEU A 60 -2.23 -4.17 11.66
N ASP A 61 -1.35 -3.19 11.90
CA ASP A 61 -1.15 -2.60 13.22
C ASP A 61 -2.46 -1.96 13.72
N GLY A 62 -3.15 -1.20 12.85
CA GLY A 62 -4.43 -0.60 13.20
C GLY A 62 -5.54 -1.62 13.50
N ILE A 63 -5.56 -2.77 12.80
CA ILE A 63 -6.48 -3.87 13.11
C ILE A 63 -6.15 -4.47 14.48
N ASP A 64 -4.87 -4.70 14.78
CA ASP A 64 -4.43 -5.27 16.06
C ASP A 64 -4.77 -4.33 17.24
N ASP A 65 -4.46 -3.05 17.10
CA ASP A 65 -4.79 -2.00 18.08
C ASP A 65 -6.29 -1.96 18.36
N TYR A 66 -7.12 -1.97 17.31
CA TYR A 66 -8.57 -1.99 17.45
C TYR A 66 -9.06 -3.26 18.16
N VAL A 67 -8.55 -4.43 17.78
CA VAL A 67 -8.92 -5.71 18.40
C VAL A 67 -8.59 -5.67 19.89
N ASN A 68 -7.36 -5.31 20.25
CA ASN A 68 -6.92 -5.21 21.64
C ASN A 68 -7.80 -4.23 22.44
N TRP A 69 -7.99 -3.02 21.91
CA TRP A 69 -8.84 -1.99 22.53
C TRP A 69 -10.28 -2.48 22.77
N SER A 70 -10.85 -3.22 21.82
CA SER A 70 -12.23 -3.70 21.86
C SER A 70 -12.42 -4.84 22.85
N LEU A 71 -11.43 -5.74 22.96
CA LEU A 71 -11.42 -6.85 23.91
C LEU A 71 -11.29 -6.34 25.34
N GLU A 72 -10.36 -5.42 25.60
CA GLU A 72 -10.16 -4.78 26.91
C GLU A 72 -11.44 -4.11 27.43
N ARG A 73 -12.24 -3.55 26.53
CA ARG A 73 -13.50 -2.85 26.86
C ARG A 73 -14.72 -3.75 26.85
N GLY A 74 -14.59 -5.01 26.44
CA GLY A 74 -15.73 -5.93 26.28
C GLY A 74 -16.74 -5.46 25.21
N VAL A 75 -16.28 -4.72 24.20
CA VAL A 75 -17.12 -4.16 23.12
C VAL A 75 -16.80 -4.77 21.75
N ALA A 76 -16.06 -5.88 21.72
CA ALA A 76 -15.72 -6.57 20.48
C ALA A 76 -16.98 -7.06 19.75
N ASP A 77 -17.11 -6.71 18.46
CA ASP A 77 -18.17 -7.24 17.59
C ASP A 77 -17.79 -8.66 17.14
N PRO A 78 -18.59 -9.70 17.48
CA PRO A 78 -18.31 -11.08 17.08
C PRO A 78 -18.23 -11.28 15.56
N ARG A 79 -18.83 -10.39 14.76
CA ARG A 79 -18.81 -10.46 13.28
C ARG A 79 -17.44 -10.11 12.70
N LEU A 80 -16.58 -9.42 13.46
CA LEU A 80 -15.25 -9.00 13.02
C LEU A 80 -14.38 -10.19 12.62
N SER A 81 -14.36 -11.25 13.45
CA SER A 81 -13.53 -12.44 13.20
C SER A 81 -13.93 -13.17 11.92
N VAL A 82 -15.23 -13.28 11.66
CA VAL A 82 -15.78 -13.85 10.42
C VAL A 82 -15.30 -13.02 9.24
N LYS A 83 -15.42 -11.69 9.33
CA LYS A 83 -15.04 -10.81 8.21
C LYS A 83 -13.54 -10.83 7.93
N LEU A 84 -12.70 -10.79 8.96
CA LEU A 84 -11.25 -10.89 8.82
C LEU A 84 -10.85 -12.25 8.21
N SER A 85 -11.51 -13.33 8.61
CA SER A 85 -11.27 -14.67 8.03
C SER A 85 -11.61 -14.73 6.54
N GLU A 86 -12.73 -14.11 6.11
CA GLU A 86 -13.08 -13.99 4.69
C GLU A 86 -12.01 -13.23 3.90
N ILE A 87 -11.51 -12.13 4.45
CA ILE A 87 -10.47 -11.30 3.82
C ILE A 87 -9.17 -12.09 3.70
N ALA A 88 -8.73 -12.75 4.77
CA ALA A 88 -7.54 -13.59 4.78
C ALA A 88 -7.62 -14.72 3.75
N ALA A 89 -8.79 -15.39 3.64
CA ALA A 89 -9.01 -16.44 2.65
C ALA A 89 -8.90 -15.91 1.20
N LYS A 90 -9.45 -14.73 0.91
CA LYS A 90 -9.33 -14.08 -0.41
C LYS A 90 -7.88 -13.78 -0.76
N ILE A 91 -7.12 -13.22 0.18
CA ILE A 91 -5.69 -12.93 0.00
C ILE A 91 -4.92 -14.24 -0.23
N GLY A 92 -5.18 -15.27 0.57
CA GLY A 92 -4.58 -16.59 0.44
C GLY A 92 -4.81 -17.20 -0.95
N LEU A 93 -6.06 -17.19 -1.44
CA LEU A 93 -6.39 -17.67 -2.78
C LEU A 93 -5.70 -16.88 -3.89
N ALA A 94 -5.68 -15.55 -3.80
CA ALA A 94 -4.98 -14.72 -4.77
C ALA A 94 -3.49 -15.04 -4.82
N SER A 95 -2.85 -15.22 -3.65
CA SER A 95 -1.42 -15.56 -3.56
C SER A 95 -1.09 -16.92 -4.19
N LEU A 96 -1.99 -17.90 -4.08
CA LEU A 96 -1.84 -19.22 -4.70
C LEU A 96 -2.03 -19.18 -6.22
N SER A 97 -2.94 -18.34 -6.72
CA SER A 97 -3.13 -18.12 -8.16
C SER A 97 -1.93 -17.41 -8.80
N SER A 98 -1.35 -16.41 -8.13
CA SER A 98 -0.16 -15.70 -8.61
C SER A 98 1.09 -16.59 -8.66
N ARG A 99 1.21 -17.60 -7.79
CA ARG A 99 2.32 -18.58 -7.83
C ARG A 99 2.27 -19.53 -9.04
N ARG A 100 1.14 -19.69 -9.73
CA ARG A 100 1.05 -20.57 -10.92
C ARG A 100 1.54 -19.92 -12.22
N LEU A 101 1.78 -18.61 -12.23
CA LEU A 101 2.13 -17.85 -13.43
C LEU A 101 3.64 -17.77 -13.83
N PRO A 102 4.64 -18.33 -13.12
CA PRO A 102 6.01 -18.35 -13.62
C PRO A 102 6.53 -19.70 -14.15
N GLU A 103 5.71 -20.74 -14.33
CA GLU A 103 6.21 -22.07 -14.79
C GLU A 103 5.76 -22.54 -16.18
N GLN A 104 5.10 -21.71 -16.99
CA GLN A 104 4.68 -22.13 -18.34
C GLN A 104 4.89 -21.08 -19.44
N VAL A 105 6.12 -20.57 -19.58
CA VAL A 105 6.58 -19.96 -20.84
C VAL A 105 8.07 -20.24 -21.03
N ASP A 106 8.45 -21.51 -21.16
CA ASP A 106 9.74 -21.88 -21.77
C ASP A 106 9.69 -23.34 -22.25
N GLU A 107 8.70 -23.65 -23.08
CA GLU A 107 8.77 -24.85 -23.92
C GLU A 107 7.92 -24.66 -25.18
N LYS A 108 8.40 -23.76 -26.05
CA LYS A 108 8.19 -23.80 -27.51
C LYS A 108 8.82 -22.55 -28.13
N VAL A 109 9.96 -22.74 -28.81
CA VAL A 109 10.39 -22.17 -30.10
C VAL A 109 11.90 -22.49 -30.22
N ASN A 110 12.26 -23.65 -30.79
CA ASN A 110 12.72 -23.89 -32.18
C ASN A 110 14.22 -23.54 -32.41
N PRO A 111 14.96 -24.19 -33.34
CA PRO A 111 14.52 -24.69 -34.65
C PRO A 111 14.42 -26.21 -34.82
#